data_AF-A0A920VDZ4-F1
#
_entry.id   AF-A0A920VDZ4-F1
#
_cell.length_a   1.000
_cell.length_b   1.000
_cell.length_c   1.000
_cell.angle_alpha   90.00
_cell.angle_beta   90.00
_cell.angle_gamma   90.00
#
_symmetry.space_group_name_H-M   'P 1'
#
loop_
_entity.id
_entity.type
_entity.pdbx_description
1 polymer ?
#
loop_
_entity_poly.entity_id
_entity_poly.type
_entity_poly.pdbx_seq_one_letter_code
_entity_poly.pdbx_strand_id
1 'polypeptide(L)' 'MVTRQKVRIILKAFDHKMLDFPQVKLWRLRESTGARVAGPVPLPTHIRRFCVIRGPHVDKDSREHFEIRTHKRLIDI' A
#
# COMPACT_ATOMS: atom_id res chain seq x y z
N MET A 1 -0.42 30.47 -18.67
CA MET A 1 -1.02 29.91 -17.44
C MET A 1 -0.07 28.85 -16.90
N VAL A 2 0.54 29.07 -15.73
CA VAL A 2 1.44 28.07 -15.13
C VAL A 2 0.60 26.88 -14.67
N THR A 3 0.73 25.75 -15.35
CA THR A 3 0.13 24.49 -14.90
C THR A 3 0.79 24.09 -13.59
N ARG A 4 0.07 24.16 -12.47
CA ARG A 4 0.53 23.58 -11.20
C ARG A 4 0.76 22.08 -11.44
N GLN A 5 2.02 21.68 -11.58
CA GLN A 5 2.41 20.28 -11.65
C GLN A 5 2.08 19.64 -10.30
N LYS A 6 1.09 18.75 -10.29
CA LYS A 6 0.71 17.96 -9.11
C LYS A 6 1.41 16.62 -9.20
N VAL A 7 2.20 16.28 -8.20
CA VAL A 7 2.90 14.99 -8.15
C VAL A 7 2.10 14.06 -7.24
N ARG A 8 1.67 12.92 -7.79
CA ARG A 8 0.87 11.93 -7.08
C ARG A 8 1.70 10.70 -6.80
N ILE A 9 1.96 10.44 -5.52
CA ILE A 9 2.77 9.33 -5.04
C ILE A 9 1.84 8.25 -4.46
N ILE A 10 1.93 7.02 -4.97
CA ILE A 10 1.20 5.88 -4.44
C ILE A 10 2.20 4.93 -3.78
N LEU A 11 2.13 4.83 -2.47
CA LEU A 11 2.92 3.86 -1.71
C LEU A 11 2.17 2.53 -1.66
N LYS A 12 2.88 1.43 -1.92
CA LYS A 12 2.35 0.06 -1.85
C LYS A 12 3.28 -0.80 -1.02
N ALA A 13 2.72 -1.55 -0.07
CA ALA A 13 3.48 -2.55 0.69
C ALA A 13 2.57 -3.71 1.13
N PHE A 14 3.20 -4.82 1.53
CA PHE A 14 2.51 -5.97 2.10
C PHE A 14 2.22 -5.81 3.60
N ASP A 15 3.05 -5.04 4.31
CA ASP A 15 2.84 -4.70 5.71
C ASP A 15 2.52 -3.21 5.87
N HIS A 16 1.48 -2.90 6.64
CA HIS A 16 1.10 -1.54 7.02
C HIS A 16 2.18 -0.82 7.82
N LYS A 17 2.93 -1.49 8.70
CA LYS A 17 3.98 -0.85 9.52
C LYS A 17 5.10 -0.27 8.66
N MET A 18 5.45 -1.00 7.60
CA MET A 18 6.44 -0.59 6.60
C MET A 18 5.96 0.62 5.77
N LEU A 19 4.66 0.88 5.69
CA LEU A 19 4.10 2.06 5.02
C LEU A 19 4.16 3.30 5.91
N ASP A 20 4.03 3.16 7.21
CA ASP A 20 3.91 4.31 8.12
C ASP A 20 5.28 4.96 8.38
N PHE A 21 6.37 4.17 8.41
CA PHE A 21 7.74 4.69 8.53
C PHE A 21 8.13 5.70 7.43
N PRO A 22 8.00 5.39 6.12
CA PRO A 22 8.33 6.33 5.05
C PRO A 22 7.38 7.53 4.99
N GLN A 23 6.11 7.40 5.43
CA GLN A 23 5.18 8.52 5.52
C GLN A 23 5.68 9.60 6.49
N VAL A 24 6.17 9.19 7.68
CA VAL A 24 6.74 10.12 8.68
C VAL A 24 7.97 10.83 8.12
N LYS A 25 8.84 10.09 7.41
CA LYS A 25 10.04 10.68 6.79
C LYS A 25 9.68 11.70 5.72
N LEU A 26 8.67 11.42 4.89
CA LEU A 26 8.20 12.34 3.85
C LEU A 26 7.54 13.58 4.46
N TRP A 27 6.80 13.42 5.56
CA TRP A 27 6.23 14.54 6.30
C TRP A 27 7.30 15.52 6.81
N ARG A 28 8.38 14.99 7.40
CA ARG A 28 9.52 15.80 7.85
C ARG A 28 10.22 16.52 6.68
N LEU A 29 10.40 15.84 5.55
CA LEU A 29 11.00 16.43 4.35
C LEU A 29 10.16 17.60 3.81
N ARG A 30 8.83 17.44 3.84
CA ARG A 30 7.90 18.51 3.47
C ARG A 30 8.08 19.74 4.35
N GLU A 31 8.08 19.59 5.67
CA GLU A 31 8.26 20.72 6.60
C GLU A 31 9.55 21.49 6.30
N SER A 32 10.63 20.78 5.98
CA SER A 32 11.90 21.40 5.60
C SER A 32 11.89 22.06 4.21
N THR A 33 11.10 21.57 3.26
CA THR A 33 11.08 22.05 1.85
C THR A 33 9.94 23.06 1.58
N GLY A 34 8.96 23.18 2.48
CA GLY A 34 7.82 24.09 2.34
C GLY A 34 6.75 23.66 1.32
N ALA A 35 6.77 22.40 0.85
CA ALA A 35 5.81 21.89 -0.13
C ALA A 35 4.39 21.73 0.46
N ARG A 36 3.34 21.95 -0.35
CA ARG A 36 1.93 21.79 0.07
C ARG A 36 1.47 20.35 -0.19
N VAL A 37 1.65 19.47 0.79
CA VAL A 37 1.23 18.06 0.68
C VAL A 37 -0.19 17.87 1.22
N ALA A 38 -1.04 17.18 0.47
CA ALA A 38 -2.24 16.57 1.02
C ALA A 38 -1.82 15.30 1.76
N GLY A 39 -2.25 15.18 3.03
CA GLY A 39 -1.81 14.12 3.95
C GLY A 39 -2.02 12.71 3.40
N PRO A 40 -1.36 11.69 3.97
CA PRO A 40 -1.45 10.32 3.48
C PRO A 40 -2.89 9.81 3.56
N VAL A 41 -3.54 9.70 2.40
CA VAL A 41 -4.90 9.19 2.31
C VAL A 41 -4.84 7.66 2.24
N PRO A 42 -5.46 6.95 3.21
CA PRO A 42 -5.54 5.50 3.16
C PRO A 42 -6.45 5.08 2.01
N LEU A 43 -5.90 4.34 1.04
CA LEU A 43 -6.70 3.70 0.01
C LEU A 43 -7.11 2.29 0.48
N PRO A 44 -8.23 1.75 -0.04
CA PRO A 44 -8.66 0.40 0.27
C PRO A 44 -7.56 -0.63 0.02
N THR A 45 -7.38 -1.53 0.98
CA THR A 45 -6.43 -2.64 0.88
C THR A 45 -6.94 -3.63 -0.15
N HIS A 46 -6.07 -4.02 -1.08
CA HIS A 46 -6.42 -5.03 -2.06
C HIS A 46 -6.11 -6.40 -1.49
N ILE A 47 -7.13 -7.24 -1.32
CA ILE A 47 -7.00 -8.59 -0.76
C ILE A 47 -7.15 -9.58 -1.91
N ARG A 48 -6.10 -10.34 -2.21
CA ARG A 48 -6.17 -11.48 -3.14
C ARG A 48 -6.18 -12.75 -2.33
N ARG A 49 -7.20 -13.59 -2.51
CA ARG A 49 -7.35 -14.88 -1.83
C ARG A 49 -7.03 -16.01 -2.80
N PHE A 50 -6.31 -17.01 -2.33
CA PHE A 50 -5.91 -18.18 -3.10
C PHE A 50 -6.20 -19.43 -2.28
N CYS A 51 -6.65 -20.48 -2.96
CA CYS A 51 -6.88 -21.78 -2.34
C CYS A 51 -5.96 -22.78 -3.02
N VAL A 52 -5.13 -23.46 -2.23
CA VAL A 52 -4.20 -24.50 -2.72
C VAL A 52 -4.58 -25.83 -2.06
N ILE A 53 -4.40 -26.94 -2.77
CA ILE A 53 -4.59 -28.28 -2.20
C ILE A 53 -3.35 -28.61 -1.37
N ARG A 54 -3.52 -29.09 -0.13
CA ARG A 54 -2.39 -29.39 0.76
C ARG A 54 -1.56 -30.59 0.29
N GLY A 55 -2.26 -31.62 -0.19
CA GLY A 55 -1.66 -32.86 -0.65
C GLY A 55 -1.39 -32.88 -2.15
N PRO A 56 -0.38 -33.65 -2.62
CA PRO A 56 -0.13 -33.83 -4.04
C PRO A 56 -1.15 -34.75 -4.73
N HIS A 57 -1.90 -35.60 -3.98
CA HIS A 57 -2.80 -36.61 -4.54
C HIS A 57 -4.04 -36.86 -3.66
N VAL A 58 -5.17 -37.19 -4.29
CA VAL A 58 -6.47 -37.64 -3.72
C VAL A 58 -7.24 -36.65 -2.83
N ASP A 59 -6.61 -35.93 -1.93
CA ASP A 59 -7.33 -35.16 -0.90
C ASP A 59 -7.80 -33.76 -1.38
N LYS A 60 -8.96 -33.69 -2.04
CA LYS A 60 -9.54 -32.44 -2.59
C LYS A 60 -10.14 -31.50 -1.53
N ASP A 61 -10.58 -32.04 -0.40
CA ASP A 61 -11.25 -31.29 0.68
C ASP A 61 -10.25 -30.64 1.63
N SER A 62 -9.02 -31.18 1.68
CA SER A 62 -7.89 -30.58 2.38
C SER A 62 -7.33 -29.40 1.57
N ARG A 63 -7.89 -28.21 1.81
CA ARG A 63 -7.46 -26.96 1.19
C ARG A 63 -6.77 -26.04 2.20
N GLU A 64 -5.79 -25.28 1.71
CA GLU A 64 -5.15 -24.17 2.39
C GLU A 64 -5.62 -22.86 1.78
N HIS A 65 -6.01 -21.93 2.66
CA HIS A 65 -6.45 -20.60 2.27
C HIS A 65 -5.32 -19.61 2.56
N PHE A 66 -4.78 -19.02 1.51
CA PHE A 66 -3.79 -17.96 1.60
C PHE A 66 -4.39 -16.64 1.14
N GLU A 67 -3.87 -15.55 1.68
CA GLU A 67 -4.16 -14.23 1.16
C GLU A 67 -2.92 -13.35 1.06
N ILE A 68 -2.89 -12.54 0.00
CA ILE A 68 -1.93 -11.47 -0.15
C ILE A 68 -2.70 -10.17 0.05
N ARG A 69 -2.33 -9.42 1.09
CA ARG A 69 -2.85 -8.08 1.36
C ARG A 69 -1.87 -7.06 0.80
N THR A 70 -2.34 -6.20 -0.08
CA THR A 70 -1.58 -5.04 -0.56
C THR A 70 -2.19 -3.78 0.00
N HIS A 71 -1.46 -3.13 0.89
CA HIS A 71 -1.84 -1.86 1.49
C HIS A 71 -1.41 -0.72 0.57
N LYS A 72 -2.29 0.27 0.39
CA LYS A 72 -2.08 1.41 -0.50
C LYS A 72 -2.28 2.71 0.27
N ARG A 73 -1.36 3.66 0.07
CA ARG A 73 -1.48 5.03 0.60
C ARG A 73 -1.21 6.02 -0.53
N LEU A 74 -2.03 7.05 -0.61
CA LEU A 74 -1.93 8.11 -1.60
C LEU A 74 -1.39 9.38 -0.94
N ILE A 75 -0.40 10.01 -1.56
CA ILE A 75 0.14 11.29 -1.13
C ILE A 75 0.18 12.20 -2.36
N ASP A 76 -0.48 13.34 -2.29
CA ASP A 76 -0.48 14.35 -3.35
C ASP A 76 0.37 15.55 -2.90
N ILE A 77 1.35 15.94 -3.73
CA ILE A 77 2.27 17.08 -3.53
C ILE A 77 2.02 18.14 -4.60
#